data_AF-A0A7J7DU47-F1
#
_entry.id   AF-A0A7J7DU47-F1
#
_cell.length_a   1.000
_cell.length_b   1.000
_cell.length_c   1.000
_cell.angle_alpha   90.00
_cell.angle_beta   90.00
_cell.angle_gamma   90.00
#
_symmetry.space_group_name_H-M   'P 1'
#
loop_
_entity.id
_entity.type
_entity.pdbx_description
1 polymer ?
#
loop_
_entity_poly.entity_id
_entity_poly.type
_entity_poly.pdbx_seq_one_letter_code
_entity_poly.pdbx_strand_id
1 'polypeptide(L)'
;MASYSYLTLLFISYIFFSPSLAQTKLPLKAVNLGNWLVTEGWMKPSRFNDIPQNNLLDGTQVQFKSTKLQKYICAENGGGTIVVANRSSASDWETFRLWRINETHFNFRVSSKQFVGLKDYTNRIVAGSDTAGFPQTFQIVFSTERNENNKNSKVKIKASNGQFIQVQSDTLLTADYSGSGWEDSNPSVFIMTIVRTLQGEYQITNGYGPDKAPQVMRDHWNTYITEQDFQFMSSNGLNAVRIPVGWWIAKDPNPPKPFVGGSLQALDNAFKWAGAKNVQQNIDYIYNTRSSDLAKVTTSNGPLSFVGEWTGEFANNGASKQDYQRFAKAQLDVYGRATFGWAYWASKCEQNHWSLKWMIENNYIKL
;
A
#
# COMPACT_ATOMS: atom_id res chain seq x y z
N MET A 1 17.92 24.67 -10.52
CA MET A 1 18.00 23.23 -10.88
C MET A 1 17.82 22.44 -9.60
N ALA A 2 16.60 22.03 -9.26
CA ALA A 2 16.31 21.20 -8.10
C ALA A 2 16.23 19.75 -8.59
N SER A 3 17.13 18.89 -8.10
CA SER A 3 17.10 17.46 -8.42
C SER A 3 15.94 16.80 -7.69
N TYR A 4 15.03 16.20 -8.45
CA TYR A 4 13.98 15.34 -7.91
C TYR A 4 14.64 14.06 -7.37
N SER A 5 14.70 13.93 -6.05
CA SER A 5 14.96 12.65 -5.40
C SER A 5 13.72 11.77 -5.59
N TYR A 6 13.83 10.80 -6.48
CA TYR A 6 12.85 9.72 -6.60
C TYR A 6 12.76 8.99 -5.27
N LEU A 7 11.63 9.12 -4.59
CA LEU A 7 11.28 8.31 -3.44
C LEU A 7 11.10 6.87 -3.94
N THR A 8 12.17 6.07 -3.83
CA THR A 8 12.09 4.63 -4.07
C THR A 8 11.21 4.02 -2.98
N LEU A 9 10.03 3.54 -3.35
CA LEU A 9 9.22 2.69 -2.49
C LEU A 9 10.06 1.46 -2.11
N LEU A 10 10.46 1.40 -0.85
CA LEU A 10 11.08 0.22 -0.25
C LEU A 10 10.03 -0.89 -0.19
N PHE A 11 9.95 -1.69 -1.25
CA PHE A 11 9.32 -3.00 -1.19
C PHE A 11 10.25 -3.90 -0.38
N ILE A 12 9.91 -4.16 0.88
CA ILE A 12 10.55 -5.22 1.65
C ILE A 12 10.17 -6.54 0.97
N SER A 13 11.13 -7.12 0.26
CA SER A 13 10.98 -8.39 -0.43
C SER A 13 11.39 -9.52 0.49
N TYR A 14 10.48 -10.44 0.78
CA TYR A 14 10.85 -11.72 1.35
C TYR A 14 10.90 -12.77 0.23
N ILE A 15 12.08 -13.32 -0.01
CA ILE A 15 12.26 -14.56 -0.78
C ILE A 15 12.31 -15.68 0.26
N PHE A 16 11.27 -16.53 0.30
CA PHE A 16 11.20 -17.63 1.24
C PHE A 16 11.47 -18.97 0.53
N PHE A 17 12.27 -19.81 1.19
CA PHE A 17 12.69 -21.12 0.73
C PHE A 17 11.73 -22.19 1.27
N SER A 18 11.22 -23.06 0.40
CA SER A 18 10.58 -24.32 0.83
C SER A 18 11.57 -25.47 0.61
N PRO A 19 12.08 -26.14 1.66
CA PRO A 19 12.88 -27.34 1.47
C PRO A 19 12.19 -28.53 2.14
N SER A 20 11.38 -29.26 1.38
CA SER A 20 11.16 -30.68 1.68
C SER A 20 12.43 -31.44 1.26
N LEU A 21 13.15 -32.00 2.25
CA LEU A 21 14.17 -33.07 2.18
C LEU A 21 15.20 -33.14 1.02
N ALA A 22 15.29 -32.15 0.15
CA ALA A 22 16.23 -32.10 -0.94
C ALA A 22 17.19 -30.95 -0.69
N GLN A 23 18.48 -31.29 -0.69
CA GLN A 23 19.58 -30.39 -1.01
C GLN A 23 19.10 -29.30 -1.98
N THR A 24 19.34 -28.02 -1.70
CA THR A 24 18.91 -26.88 -2.54
C THR A 24 19.29 -27.16 -3.99
N LYS A 25 18.32 -27.64 -4.77
CA LYS A 25 18.51 -27.94 -6.18
C LYS A 25 18.53 -26.61 -6.89
N LEU A 26 19.71 -26.04 -7.02
CA LEU A 26 19.93 -24.98 -7.99
C LEU A 26 19.69 -25.55 -9.41
N PRO A 27 19.15 -24.75 -10.33
CA PRO A 27 18.75 -23.35 -10.16
C PRO A 27 17.46 -23.16 -9.33
N LEU A 28 17.32 -22.00 -8.67
CA LEU A 28 16.07 -21.61 -8.01
C LEU A 28 14.96 -21.43 -9.04
N LYS A 29 13.82 -22.07 -8.79
CA LYS A 29 12.59 -21.93 -9.57
C LYS A 29 11.52 -21.40 -8.63
N ALA A 30 11.24 -20.11 -8.74
CA ALA A 30 10.40 -19.38 -7.80
C ALA A 30 9.20 -18.74 -8.48
N VAL A 31 8.12 -18.54 -7.72
CA VAL A 31 6.94 -17.78 -8.15
C VAL A 31 6.58 -16.70 -7.12
N ASN A 32 6.01 -15.58 -7.58
CA ASN A 32 5.53 -14.51 -6.73
C ASN A 32 4.06 -14.75 -6.36
N LEU A 33 3.75 -14.78 -5.06
CA LEU A 33 2.39 -14.91 -4.53
C LEU A 33 1.74 -13.52 -4.42
N GLY A 34 1.70 -12.81 -5.54
CA GLY A 34 1.09 -11.48 -5.65
C GLY A 34 -0.40 -11.51 -5.38
N ASN A 35 -0.98 -10.39 -4.97
CA ASN A 35 -2.40 -10.25 -4.63
C ASN A 35 -2.90 -11.15 -3.48
N TRP A 36 -2.03 -11.84 -2.74
CA TRP A 36 -2.45 -12.61 -1.56
C TRP A 36 -2.52 -11.74 -0.29
N LEU A 37 -1.37 -11.41 0.30
CA LEU A 37 -1.29 -10.57 1.51
C LEU A 37 -1.25 -9.07 1.22
N VAL A 38 -0.99 -8.71 -0.03
CA VAL A 38 -1.06 -7.33 -0.54
C VAL A 38 -1.93 -7.36 -1.78
N THR A 39 -3.13 -6.81 -1.68
CA THR A 39 -4.12 -6.85 -2.77
C THR A 39 -3.91 -5.78 -3.84
N GLU A 40 -4.16 -6.14 -5.10
CA GLU A 40 -4.01 -5.31 -6.29
C GLU A 40 -5.20 -5.50 -7.25
N GLY A 41 -5.84 -4.41 -7.65
CA GLY A 41 -7.05 -4.44 -8.47
C GLY A 41 -6.91 -5.11 -9.82
N TRP A 42 -5.76 -4.98 -10.48
CA TRP A 42 -5.55 -5.61 -11.79
C TRP A 42 -5.47 -7.14 -11.72
N MET A 43 -5.11 -7.71 -10.56
CA MET A 43 -5.03 -9.17 -10.35
C MET A 43 -6.38 -9.77 -9.92
N LYS A 44 -7.22 -9.00 -9.22
CA LYS A 44 -8.58 -9.43 -8.85
C LYS A 44 -9.57 -8.26 -8.83
N PRO A 45 -9.99 -7.75 -10.01
CA PRO A 45 -10.83 -6.57 -10.11
C PRO A 45 -12.18 -6.74 -9.40
N SER A 46 -12.73 -7.96 -9.43
CA SER A 46 -14.03 -8.29 -8.83
C SER A 46 -14.12 -7.98 -7.34
N ARG A 47 -13.00 -7.92 -6.60
CA ARG A 47 -12.97 -7.53 -5.19
C ARG A 47 -13.38 -6.08 -4.94
N PHE A 48 -13.39 -5.25 -5.97
CA PHE A 48 -13.78 -3.85 -5.89
C PHE A 48 -15.23 -3.62 -6.32
N ASN A 49 -15.90 -4.62 -6.91
CA ASN A 49 -17.21 -4.45 -7.53
C ASN A 49 -18.31 -4.13 -6.51
N ASP A 50 -18.28 -4.77 -5.34
CA ASP A 50 -19.32 -4.60 -4.32
C ASP A 50 -19.06 -3.41 -3.39
N ILE A 51 -17.99 -2.64 -3.64
CA ILE A 51 -17.73 -1.40 -2.90
C ILE A 51 -18.68 -0.32 -3.45
N PRO A 52 -19.53 0.30 -2.62
CA PRO A 52 -20.38 1.39 -3.08
C PRO A 52 -19.55 2.54 -3.63
N GLN A 53 -19.90 3.09 -4.79
CA GLN A 53 -19.10 4.13 -5.47
C GLN A 53 -17.62 3.72 -5.64
N ASN A 54 -17.37 2.50 -6.12
CA ASN A 54 -16.03 1.92 -6.34
C ASN A 54 -15.16 2.68 -7.36
N ASN A 55 -15.74 3.60 -8.12
CA ASN A 55 -15.01 4.50 -9.02
C ASN A 55 -14.58 5.81 -8.32
N LEU A 56 -14.95 6.00 -7.04
CA LEU A 56 -14.59 7.15 -6.19
C LEU A 56 -13.88 6.69 -4.90
N LEU A 57 -13.01 5.68 -5.00
CA LEU A 57 -12.24 5.20 -3.85
C LEU A 57 -11.21 6.25 -3.41
N ASP A 58 -10.71 6.12 -2.19
CA ASP A 58 -9.70 7.04 -1.65
C ASP A 58 -8.49 7.18 -2.58
N GLY A 59 -8.06 8.42 -2.78
CA GLY A 59 -6.97 8.80 -3.66
C GLY A 59 -7.35 8.91 -5.14
N THR A 60 -8.60 8.62 -5.52
CA THR A 60 -9.10 8.83 -6.89
C THR A 60 -8.88 10.28 -7.30
N GLN A 61 -8.34 10.47 -8.50
CA GLN A 61 -8.11 11.78 -9.09
C GLN A 61 -9.31 12.20 -9.92
N VAL A 62 -9.84 13.39 -9.63
CA VAL A 62 -10.99 13.97 -10.32
C VAL A 62 -10.67 15.38 -10.79
N GLN A 63 -11.35 15.80 -11.85
CA GLN A 63 -11.35 17.16 -12.37
C GLN A 63 -12.79 17.64 -12.49
N PHE A 64 -13.03 18.94 -12.32
CA PHE A 64 -14.36 19.53 -12.41
C PHE A 64 -14.36 20.66 -13.45
N LYS A 65 -15.17 20.51 -14.49
CA LYS A 65 -15.36 21.56 -15.52
C LYS A 65 -16.74 22.18 -15.35
N SER A 66 -16.81 23.49 -15.17
CA SER A 66 -18.08 24.22 -15.15
C SER A 66 -18.81 24.06 -16.48
N THR A 67 -20.09 23.68 -16.45
CA THR A 67 -20.92 23.63 -17.66
C THR A 67 -21.22 25.04 -18.18
N LYS A 68 -21.37 26.01 -17.27
CA LYS A 68 -21.69 27.41 -17.61
C LYS A 68 -20.51 28.13 -18.27
N LEU A 69 -19.33 28.05 -17.67
CA LEU A 69 -18.14 28.78 -18.14
C LEU A 69 -17.28 27.98 -19.11
N GLN A 70 -17.47 26.66 -19.20
CA GLN A 70 -16.61 25.75 -19.95
C GLN A 70 -15.13 25.81 -19.51
N LYS A 71 -14.89 26.13 -18.24
CA LYS A 71 -13.57 26.22 -17.60
C LYS A 71 -13.46 25.26 -16.41
N TYR A 72 -12.27 24.76 -16.15
CA TYR A 72 -11.95 23.87 -15.04
C TYR A 72 -11.76 24.63 -13.73
N ILE A 73 -12.19 24.00 -12.63
CA ILE A 73 -11.84 24.41 -11.28
C ILE A 73 -10.33 24.20 -11.09
N CYS A 74 -9.65 25.22 -10.57
CA CYS A 74 -8.21 25.27 -10.37
C CYS A 74 -7.88 25.73 -8.94
N ALA A 75 -6.98 25.01 -8.26
CA ALA A 75 -6.32 25.51 -7.07
C ALA A 75 -5.08 26.31 -7.48
N GLU A 76 -5.14 27.65 -7.38
CA GLU A 76 -4.03 28.51 -7.81
C GLU A 76 -2.75 28.17 -7.03
N ASN A 77 -1.61 28.18 -7.73
CA ASN A 77 -0.30 27.73 -7.22
C ASN A 77 -0.26 26.29 -6.70
N GLY A 78 -1.24 25.45 -7.10
CA GLY A 78 -1.37 24.08 -6.63
C GLY A 78 -1.91 23.94 -5.21
N GLY A 79 -2.22 25.04 -4.52
CA GLY A 79 -2.71 25.08 -3.14
C GLY A 79 -2.22 26.31 -2.36
N GLY A 80 -2.73 26.48 -1.14
CA GLY A 80 -2.33 27.51 -0.18
C GLY A 80 -3.11 28.80 -0.28
N THR A 81 -4.00 28.92 -1.26
CA THR A 81 -4.71 30.15 -1.56
C THR A 81 -6.13 29.87 -2.08
N ILE A 82 -6.57 30.60 -3.09
CA ILE A 82 -7.90 30.55 -3.70
C ILE A 82 -8.10 29.34 -4.62
N VAL A 83 -9.37 28.90 -4.69
CA VAL A 83 -9.86 27.99 -5.73
C VAL A 83 -10.77 28.78 -6.67
N VAL A 84 -10.53 28.68 -7.97
CA VAL A 84 -11.17 29.48 -9.04
C VAL A 84 -11.61 28.58 -10.20
N ALA A 85 -12.26 29.13 -11.23
CA ALA A 85 -12.71 28.37 -12.40
C ALA A 85 -12.31 29.07 -13.72
N ASN A 86 -10.99 29.18 -13.95
CA ASN A 86 -10.43 30.01 -15.03
C ASN A 86 -9.61 29.26 -16.08
N ARG A 87 -9.49 27.92 -16.01
CA ARG A 87 -8.61 27.16 -16.90
C ARG A 87 -9.37 26.50 -18.06
N SER A 88 -8.86 26.64 -19.27
CA SER A 88 -9.45 25.98 -20.46
C SER A 88 -9.02 24.52 -20.64
N SER A 89 -7.92 24.12 -19.99
CA SER A 89 -7.37 22.77 -20.00
C SER A 89 -6.97 22.38 -18.57
N ALA A 90 -7.04 21.08 -18.27
CA ALA A 90 -6.68 20.55 -16.95
C ALA A 90 -5.29 19.92 -16.94
N SER A 91 -4.56 20.17 -15.86
CA SER A 91 -3.28 19.57 -15.48
C SER A 91 -3.26 19.36 -13.96
N ASP A 92 -2.12 19.53 -13.31
CA ASP A 92 -1.94 19.22 -11.89
C ASP A 92 -2.77 20.11 -10.95
N TRP A 93 -2.99 21.37 -11.29
CA TRP A 93 -3.69 22.33 -10.41
C TRP A 93 -5.21 22.21 -10.49
N GLU A 94 -5.71 21.62 -11.57
CA GLU A 94 -7.14 21.34 -11.79
C GLU A 94 -7.50 19.91 -11.36
N THR A 95 -6.52 19.12 -10.93
CA THR A 95 -6.71 17.73 -10.53
C THR A 95 -6.71 17.62 -9.01
N PHE A 96 -7.84 17.14 -8.47
CA PHE A 96 -8.06 16.97 -7.04
C PHE A 96 -8.04 15.49 -6.69
N ARG A 97 -7.40 15.13 -5.57
CA ARG A 97 -7.48 13.78 -5.01
C ARG A 97 -8.63 13.72 -4.02
N LEU A 98 -9.47 12.70 -4.16
CA LEU A 98 -10.52 12.40 -3.19
C LEU A 98 -9.90 11.82 -1.92
N TRP A 99 -10.20 12.43 -0.79
CA TRP A 99 -10.02 11.81 0.52
C TRP A 99 -11.38 11.33 0.96
N ARG A 100 -11.59 10.01 0.91
CA ARG A 100 -12.91 9.41 1.06
C ARG A 100 -13.30 9.31 2.53
N ILE A 101 -14.44 9.89 2.88
CA ILE A 101 -15.04 9.76 4.21
C ILE A 101 -16.08 8.64 4.18
N ASN A 102 -16.98 8.68 3.18
CA ASN A 102 -17.97 7.65 2.91
C ASN A 102 -18.35 7.66 1.42
N GLU A 103 -19.46 7.02 1.07
CA GLU A 103 -19.93 6.86 -0.32
C GLU A 103 -20.22 8.19 -1.03
N THR A 104 -20.62 9.22 -0.29
CA THR A 104 -21.08 10.50 -0.84
C THR A 104 -20.26 11.68 -0.39
N HIS A 105 -19.51 11.56 0.72
CA HIS A 105 -18.75 12.64 1.33
C HIS A 105 -17.24 12.43 1.17
N PHE A 106 -16.58 13.51 0.78
CA PHE A 106 -15.16 13.54 0.46
C PHE A 106 -14.54 14.85 0.94
N ASN A 107 -13.25 14.83 1.27
CA ASN A 107 -12.44 16.04 1.18
C ASN A 107 -11.72 16.04 -0.17
N PHE A 108 -11.41 17.24 -0.69
CA PHE A 108 -10.61 17.38 -1.91
C PHE A 108 -9.21 17.84 -1.55
N ARG A 109 -8.20 17.07 -1.93
CA ARG A 109 -6.79 17.39 -1.69
C ARG A 109 -6.12 17.87 -2.97
N VAL A 110 -5.47 19.03 -2.89
CA VAL A 110 -4.80 19.68 -4.02
C VAL A 110 -3.34 19.22 -4.18
N SER A 111 -2.65 19.69 -5.23
CA SER A 111 -1.28 19.27 -5.56
C SER A 111 -0.29 19.52 -4.40
N SER A 112 -0.39 20.68 -3.74
CA SER A 112 0.40 21.06 -2.56
C SER A 112 -0.04 20.35 -1.27
N LYS A 113 -0.85 19.28 -1.38
CA LYS A 113 -1.29 18.40 -0.29
C LYS A 113 -2.24 19.01 0.74
N GLN A 114 -2.65 20.27 0.56
CA GLN A 114 -3.68 20.92 1.36
C GLN A 114 -5.09 20.48 0.93
N PHE A 115 -6.07 20.74 1.77
CA PHE A 115 -7.48 20.45 1.55
C PHE A 115 -8.24 21.70 1.13
N VAL A 116 -9.13 21.52 0.16
CA VAL A 116 -10.17 22.51 -0.19
C VAL A 116 -11.18 22.60 0.95
N GLY A 117 -11.63 23.80 1.26
CA GLY A 117 -12.68 24.02 2.27
C GLY A 117 -13.22 25.45 2.27
N LEU A 118 -14.22 25.68 3.13
CA LEU A 118 -14.77 26.99 3.39
C LEU A 118 -13.79 27.84 4.22
N LYS A 119 -13.44 29.02 3.72
CA LYS A 119 -12.63 29.99 4.48
C LYS A 119 -13.49 30.58 5.61
N ASP A 120 -12.99 30.50 6.85
CA ASP A 120 -13.61 31.08 8.04
C ASP A 120 -15.10 30.70 8.20
N TYR A 121 -15.48 29.49 7.77
CA TYR A 121 -16.88 29.00 7.78
C TYR A 121 -17.88 29.85 6.97
N THR A 122 -17.38 30.72 6.09
CA THR A 122 -18.20 31.54 5.18
C THR A 122 -18.52 30.78 3.88
N ASN A 123 -18.92 31.48 2.82
CA ASN A 123 -19.17 30.90 1.50
C ASN A 123 -17.90 30.84 0.61
N ARG A 124 -16.75 31.40 1.00
CA ARG A 124 -15.58 31.46 0.12
C ARG A 124 -14.81 30.14 0.09
N ILE A 125 -14.49 29.62 -1.09
CA ILE A 125 -13.70 28.39 -1.26
C ILE A 125 -12.19 28.70 -1.33
N VAL A 126 -11.40 28.00 -0.52
CA VAL A 126 -9.93 28.08 -0.51
C VAL A 126 -9.30 26.69 -0.37
N ALA A 127 -8.02 26.55 -0.69
CA ALA A 127 -7.26 25.30 -0.59
C ALA A 127 -6.04 25.45 0.35
N GLY A 128 -6.26 25.91 1.58
CA GLY A 128 -5.18 26.27 2.50
C GLY A 128 -5.02 25.39 3.74
N SER A 129 -5.89 24.40 3.97
CA SER A 129 -5.87 23.62 5.22
C SER A 129 -4.95 22.40 5.11
N ASP A 130 -4.06 22.18 6.08
CA ASP A 130 -3.25 20.95 6.15
C ASP A 130 -4.01 19.77 6.76
N THR A 131 -5.17 20.04 7.36
CA THR A 131 -6.02 19.03 8.02
C THR A 131 -7.38 18.94 7.36
N ALA A 132 -7.90 17.72 7.24
CA ALA A 132 -9.31 17.49 6.94
C ALA A 132 -10.17 17.79 8.17
N GLY A 133 -11.38 18.27 7.95
CA GLY A 133 -12.31 18.64 9.00
C GLY A 133 -13.67 19.01 8.41
N PHE A 134 -14.60 19.44 9.28
CA PHE A 134 -15.96 19.80 8.86
C PHE A 134 -15.98 20.82 7.69
N PRO A 135 -15.20 21.92 7.69
CA PRO A 135 -15.21 22.89 6.58
C PRO A 135 -14.65 22.36 5.25
N GLN A 136 -13.87 21.29 5.29
CA GLN A 136 -13.26 20.65 4.13
C GLN A 136 -14.13 19.54 3.55
N THR A 137 -15.26 19.22 4.17
CA THR A 137 -16.12 18.10 3.77
C THR A 137 -17.14 18.57 2.73
N PHE A 138 -17.18 17.85 1.62
CA PHE A 138 -18.09 18.09 0.52
C PHE A 138 -18.86 16.82 0.17
N GLN A 139 -20.12 16.98 -0.18
CA GLN A 139 -20.93 15.92 -0.76
C GLN A 139 -20.93 16.06 -2.29
N ILE A 140 -20.58 14.98 -3.00
CA ILE A 140 -20.75 14.92 -4.46
C ILE A 140 -22.15 14.38 -4.75
N VAL A 141 -22.96 15.17 -5.43
CA VAL A 141 -24.32 14.83 -5.84
C VAL A 141 -24.33 14.63 -7.34
N PHE A 142 -24.71 13.43 -7.80
CA PHE A 142 -24.78 13.10 -9.22
C PHE A 142 -26.14 13.43 -9.81
N SER A 143 -26.18 13.79 -11.10
CA SER A 143 -27.43 13.87 -11.85
C SER A 143 -28.07 12.48 -11.99
N THR A 144 -29.39 12.43 -12.11
CA THR A 144 -30.15 11.18 -12.34
C THR A 144 -29.80 10.48 -13.65
N GLU A 145 -29.25 11.21 -14.63
CA GLU A 145 -28.81 10.69 -15.93
C GLU A 145 -27.41 10.04 -15.90
N ARG A 146 -26.83 9.84 -14.70
CA ARG A 146 -25.49 9.28 -14.56
C ARG A 146 -25.42 7.87 -15.15
N ASN A 147 -24.45 7.67 -16.05
CA ASN A 147 -23.96 6.35 -16.40
C ASN A 147 -22.71 6.06 -15.57
N GLU A 148 -22.75 5.06 -14.70
CA GLU A 148 -21.64 4.70 -13.81
C GLU A 148 -20.38 4.24 -14.56
N ASN A 149 -20.54 3.77 -15.79
CA ASN A 149 -19.44 3.38 -16.68
C ASN A 149 -18.81 4.59 -17.40
N ASN A 150 -19.45 5.76 -17.38
CA ASN A 150 -18.91 6.97 -17.98
C ASN A 150 -17.95 7.67 -17.02
N LYS A 151 -16.73 7.95 -17.48
CA LYS A 151 -15.74 8.73 -16.71
C LYS A 151 -16.18 10.18 -16.49
N ASN A 152 -17.09 10.68 -17.32
CA ASN A 152 -17.66 12.01 -17.22
C ASN A 152 -19.07 11.93 -16.65
N SER A 153 -19.34 12.66 -15.58
CA SER A 153 -20.65 12.72 -14.94
C SER A 153 -21.01 14.16 -14.60
N LYS A 154 -22.27 14.53 -14.83
CA LYS A 154 -22.79 15.81 -14.37
C LYS A 154 -23.03 15.74 -12.86
N VAL A 155 -22.43 16.66 -12.12
CA VAL A 155 -22.47 16.70 -10.65
C VAL A 155 -22.76 18.11 -10.13
N LYS A 156 -23.25 18.14 -8.90
CA LYS A 156 -23.18 19.30 -8.01
C LYS A 156 -22.34 18.94 -6.80
N ILE A 157 -21.69 19.92 -6.19
CA ILE A 157 -20.85 19.72 -5.02
C ILE A 157 -21.44 20.56 -3.89
N LYS A 158 -21.97 19.91 -2.86
CA LYS A 158 -22.52 20.57 -1.68
C LYS A 158 -21.43 20.71 -0.64
N ALA A 159 -21.21 21.92 -0.13
CA ALA A 159 -20.26 22.20 0.92
C ALA A 159 -20.86 21.93 2.31
N SER A 160 -20.02 21.98 3.35
CA SER A 160 -20.40 21.69 4.73
C SER A 160 -21.44 22.67 5.32
N ASN A 161 -21.61 23.86 4.72
CA ASN A 161 -22.67 24.81 5.07
C ASN A 161 -24.05 24.44 4.46
N GLY A 162 -24.15 23.31 3.76
CA GLY A 162 -25.39 22.80 3.18
C GLY A 162 -25.73 23.38 1.79
N GLN A 163 -24.95 24.33 1.29
CA GLN A 163 -25.17 24.99 0.00
C GLN A 163 -24.26 24.41 -1.09
N PHE A 164 -24.67 24.52 -2.35
CA PHE A 164 -23.84 24.07 -3.48
C PHE A 164 -22.78 25.11 -3.83
N ILE A 165 -21.61 24.63 -4.26
CA ILE A 165 -20.61 25.51 -4.86
C ILE A 165 -21.10 26.02 -6.21
N GLN A 166 -20.77 27.26 -6.54
CA GLN A 166 -21.12 27.90 -7.80
C GLN A 166 -20.01 28.80 -8.33
N VAL A 167 -19.92 28.87 -9.65
CA VAL A 167 -19.07 29.83 -10.35
C VAL A 167 -19.80 31.16 -10.53
N GLN A 168 -19.32 32.20 -9.84
CA GLN A 168 -19.82 33.57 -10.01
C GLN A 168 -19.13 34.25 -11.20
N SER A 169 -17.83 34.03 -11.32
CA SER A 169 -16.97 34.45 -12.42
C SER A 169 -15.81 33.45 -12.55
N ASP A 170 -14.91 33.64 -13.50
CA ASP A 170 -13.75 32.75 -13.63
C ASP A 170 -12.76 32.88 -12.46
N THR A 171 -12.78 33.99 -11.72
CA THR A 171 -11.95 34.22 -10.53
C THR A 171 -12.67 34.06 -9.18
N LEU A 172 -13.98 33.74 -9.19
CA LEU A 172 -14.77 33.67 -7.95
C LEU A 172 -15.64 32.41 -7.90
N LEU A 173 -15.31 31.52 -6.97
CA LEU A 173 -16.07 30.33 -6.62
C LEU A 173 -16.59 30.45 -5.18
N THR A 174 -17.90 30.31 -4.98
CA THR A 174 -18.57 30.45 -3.67
C THR A 174 -19.49 29.27 -3.39
N ALA A 175 -19.76 28.98 -2.12
CA ALA A 175 -20.68 27.94 -1.65
C ALA A 175 -21.94 28.57 -1.06
N ASP A 176 -22.77 29.14 -1.92
CA ASP A 176 -23.99 29.86 -1.55
C ASP A 176 -25.16 29.62 -2.52
N TYR A 177 -25.04 28.64 -3.41
CA TYR A 177 -26.12 28.31 -4.33
C TYR A 177 -27.16 27.40 -3.68
N SER A 178 -28.42 27.84 -3.73
CA SER A 178 -29.58 27.14 -3.14
C SER A 178 -30.58 26.59 -4.18
N GLY A 179 -30.34 26.80 -5.48
CA GLY A 179 -31.24 26.35 -6.55
C GLY A 179 -31.11 24.85 -6.88
N SER A 180 -32.04 24.35 -7.71
CA SER A 180 -32.19 22.91 -7.99
C SER A 180 -31.86 22.49 -9.44
N GLY A 181 -31.80 23.42 -10.40
CA GLY A 181 -31.63 23.14 -11.84
C GLY A 181 -30.34 22.42 -12.24
N TRP A 182 -30.36 21.70 -13.36
CA TRP A 182 -29.24 20.90 -13.91
C TRP A 182 -28.85 21.30 -15.35
N GLU A 183 -29.49 22.35 -15.87
CA GLU A 183 -29.18 22.96 -17.16
C GLU A 183 -27.73 23.43 -17.23
N ASP A 184 -27.13 23.41 -18.42
CA ASP A 184 -25.71 23.72 -18.57
C ASP A 184 -25.36 25.16 -18.19
N SER A 185 -26.34 26.08 -18.28
CA SER A 185 -26.19 27.47 -17.84
C SER A 185 -26.16 27.66 -16.32
N ASN A 186 -26.48 26.62 -15.55
CA ASN A 186 -26.51 26.65 -14.11
C ASN A 186 -25.09 26.82 -13.53
N PRO A 187 -24.84 27.80 -12.65
CA PRO A 187 -23.49 28.06 -12.14
C PRO A 187 -23.00 27.01 -11.14
N SER A 188 -23.87 26.12 -10.64
CA SER A 188 -23.52 25.06 -9.68
C SER A 188 -23.28 23.69 -10.31
N VAL A 189 -23.40 23.59 -11.63
CA VAL A 189 -23.30 22.31 -12.35
C VAL A 189 -21.91 22.17 -12.97
N PHE A 190 -21.32 20.99 -12.74
CA PHE A 190 -19.98 20.65 -13.23
C PHE A 190 -20.01 19.29 -13.93
N ILE A 191 -19.20 19.14 -14.96
CA ILE A 191 -18.78 17.83 -15.46
C ILE A 191 -17.60 17.39 -14.61
N MET A 192 -17.79 16.35 -13.81
CA MET A 192 -16.72 15.66 -13.11
C MET A 192 -16.12 14.60 -14.03
N THR A 193 -14.80 14.64 -14.21
CA THR A 193 -14.03 13.62 -14.93
C THR A 193 -13.18 12.83 -13.96
N ILE A 194 -13.33 11.50 -13.96
CA ILE A 194 -12.44 10.60 -13.23
C ILE A 194 -11.18 10.37 -14.08
N VAL A 195 -10.06 10.89 -13.61
CA VAL A 195 -8.75 10.81 -14.30
C VAL A 195 -8.09 9.47 -14.03
N ARG A 196 -8.00 9.10 -12.76
CA ARG A 196 -7.32 7.89 -12.29
C ARG A 196 -7.95 7.39 -11.00
N THR A 197 -8.19 6.08 -10.94
CA THR A 197 -8.56 5.38 -9.71
C THR A 197 -7.35 4.61 -9.18
N LEU A 198 -7.30 4.42 -7.86
CA LEU A 198 -6.35 3.53 -7.20
C LEU A 198 -7.07 2.26 -6.79
N GLN A 199 -6.40 1.12 -6.89
CA GLN A 199 -6.97 -0.18 -6.54
C GLN A 199 -5.94 -1.03 -5.81
N GLY A 200 -5.72 -0.74 -4.53
CA GLY A 200 -4.93 -1.57 -3.64
C GLY A 200 -5.69 -1.88 -2.34
N GLU A 201 -5.01 -2.54 -1.41
CA GLU A 201 -5.57 -2.92 -0.12
C GLU A 201 -6.13 -1.75 0.69
N TYR A 202 -5.49 -0.59 0.62
CA TYR A 202 -5.99 0.63 1.24
C TYR A 202 -7.40 0.98 0.72
N GLN A 203 -7.61 0.93 -0.60
CA GLN A 203 -8.91 1.25 -1.19
C GLN A 203 -9.98 0.20 -0.88
N ILE A 204 -9.63 -1.09 -0.81
CA ILE A 204 -10.55 -2.14 -0.38
C ILE A 204 -10.98 -1.90 1.07
N THR A 205 -10.01 -1.76 1.97
CA THR A 205 -10.26 -1.68 3.40
C THR A 205 -10.96 -0.37 3.80
N ASN A 206 -10.58 0.76 3.19
CA ASN A 206 -11.29 2.04 3.34
C ASN A 206 -12.70 1.99 2.71
N GLY A 207 -12.82 1.41 1.51
CA GLY A 207 -14.05 1.39 0.73
C GLY A 207 -15.16 0.55 1.34
N TYR A 208 -14.84 -0.66 1.82
CA TYR A 208 -15.79 -1.51 2.55
C TYR A 208 -16.07 -1.02 3.98
N GLY A 209 -15.19 -0.18 4.52
CA GLY A 209 -15.30 0.33 5.87
C GLY A 209 -14.97 -0.71 6.95
N PRO A 210 -14.95 -0.28 8.24
CA PRO A 210 -14.45 -1.09 9.35
C PRO A 210 -15.27 -2.36 9.63
N ASP A 211 -16.55 -2.38 9.24
CA ASP A 211 -17.46 -3.49 9.54
C ASP A 211 -17.33 -4.64 8.54
N LYS A 212 -17.26 -4.33 7.24
CA LYS A 212 -17.20 -5.34 6.16
C LYS A 212 -15.78 -5.73 5.77
N ALA A 213 -14.84 -4.78 5.79
CA ALA A 213 -13.47 -5.03 5.33
C ALA A 213 -12.77 -6.23 6.03
N PRO A 214 -12.89 -6.44 7.35
CA PRO A 214 -12.23 -7.57 8.02
C PRO A 214 -12.72 -8.93 7.53
N GLN A 215 -14.01 -9.06 7.20
CA GLN A 215 -14.53 -10.30 6.63
C GLN A 215 -14.01 -10.50 5.21
N VAL A 216 -14.13 -9.48 4.36
CA VAL A 216 -13.67 -9.53 2.95
C VAL A 216 -12.19 -9.93 2.85
N MET A 217 -11.35 -9.36 3.70
CA MET A 217 -9.91 -9.65 3.68
C MET A 217 -9.58 -11.03 4.25
N ARG A 218 -10.22 -11.47 5.34
CA ARG A 218 -10.01 -12.83 5.88
C ARG A 218 -10.46 -13.91 4.90
N ASP A 219 -11.63 -13.72 4.28
CA ASP A 219 -12.11 -14.64 3.25
C ASP A 219 -11.13 -14.68 2.07
N HIS A 220 -10.52 -13.54 1.72
CA HIS A 220 -9.50 -13.49 0.68
C HIS A 220 -8.22 -14.24 1.05
N TRP A 221 -7.65 -13.99 2.22
CA TRP A 221 -6.43 -14.66 2.64
C TRP A 221 -6.62 -16.19 2.75
N ASN A 222 -7.80 -16.64 3.15
CA ASN A 222 -8.11 -18.07 3.32
C ASN A 222 -8.42 -18.80 2.01
N THR A 223 -8.75 -18.09 0.93
CA THR A 223 -9.22 -18.72 -0.33
C THR A 223 -8.36 -18.42 -1.54
N TYR A 224 -7.49 -17.41 -1.48
CA TYR A 224 -6.72 -16.98 -2.66
C TYR A 224 -5.44 -17.79 -2.89
N ILE A 225 -4.68 -18.06 -1.82
CA ILE A 225 -3.55 -19.00 -1.81
C ILE A 225 -3.77 -19.96 -0.64
N THR A 226 -3.65 -21.25 -0.93
CA THR A 226 -3.98 -22.36 -0.06
C THR A 226 -2.82 -23.36 0.01
N GLU A 227 -2.93 -24.36 0.89
CA GLU A 227 -1.97 -25.47 0.95
C GLU A 227 -1.87 -26.21 -0.40
N GLN A 228 -3.00 -26.37 -1.11
CA GLN A 228 -3.04 -27.04 -2.40
C GLN A 228 -2.21 -26.31 -3.45
N ASP A 229 -2.14 -24.97 -3.40
CA ASP A 229 -1.28 -24.19 -4.29
C ASP A 229 0.20 -24.48 -4.01
N PHE A 230 0.61 -24.60 -2.75
CA PHE A 230 1.97 -24.98 -2.37
C PHE A 230 2.31 -26.41 -2.81
N GLN A 231 1.37 -27.35 -2.69
CA GLN A 231 1.51 -28.73 -3.19
C GLN A 231 1.62 -28.77 -4.72
N PHE A 232 0.83 -27.95 -5.43
CA PHE A 232 0.91 -27.79 -6.88
C PHE A 232 2.28 -27.24 -7.29
N MET A 233 2.75 -26.19 -6.63
CA MET A 233 4.07 -25.58 -6.90
C MET A 233 5.19 -26.62 -6.74
N SER A 234 5.20 -27.30 -5.59
CA SER A 234 6.19 -28.34 -5.28
C SER A 234 6.17 -29.49 -6.28
N SER A 235 4.98 -30.02 -6.62
CA SER A 235 4.82 -31.12 -7.59
C SER A 235 5.27 -30.74 -9.01
N ASN A 236 5.29 -29.45 -9.34
CA ASN A 236 5.78 -28.93 -10.61
C ASN A 236 7.25 -28.45 -10.56
N GLY A 237 7.95 -28.74 -9.47
CA GLY A 237 9.39 -28.46 -9.33
C GLY A 237 9.73 -27.00 -9.02
N LEU A 238 8.78 -26.20 -8.56
CA LEU A 238 9.08 -24.92 -7.90
C LEU A 238 9.61 -25.20 -6.49
N ASN A 239 10.67 -24.49 -6.09
CA ASN A 239 11.37 -24.71 -4.82
C ASN A 239 11.52 -23.43 -3.97
N ALA A 240 10.89 -22.33 -4.40
CA ALA A 240 10.84 -21.08 -3.64
C ALA A 240 9.59 -20.28 -3.98
N VAL A 241 9.19 -19.39 -3.06
CA VAL A 241 8.12 -18.41 -3.28
C VAL A 241 8.56 -17.04 -2.80
N ARG A 242 8.09 -15.99 -3.48
CA ARG A 242 8.20 -14.60 -3.03
C ARG A 242 6.84 -14.15 -2.54
N ILE A 243 6.76 -13.71 -1.29
CA ILE A 243 5.51 -13.24 -0.68
C ILE A 243 5.63 -11.72 -0.47
N PRO A 244 4.83 -10.90 -1.16
CA PRO A 244 4.72 -9.48 -0.83
C PRO A 244 4.09 -9.31 0.55
N VAL A 245 4.76 -8.55 1.42
CA VAL A 245 4.29 -8.29 2.80
C VAL A 245 4.11 -6.78 2.95
N GLY A 246 2.88 -6.36 3.29
CA GLY A 246 2.59 -4.96 3.59
C GLY A 246 3.20 -4.55 4.94
N TRP A 247 3.68 -3.32 5.05
CA TRP A 247 4.29 -2.84 6.31
C TRP A 247 3.32 -2.89 7.50
N TRP A 248 2.01 -2.79 7.24
CA TRP A 248 0.96 -2.84 8.27
C TRP A 248 0.87 -4.20 8.96
N ILE A 249 1.28 -5.29 8.29
CA ILE A 249 1.26 -6.66 8.84
C ILE A 249 2.15 -6.75 10.09
N ALA A 250 3.23 -5.97 10.16
CA ALA A 250 4.11 -5.91 11.33
C ALA A 250 3.42 -5.35 12.60
N LYS A 251 2.22 -4.78 12.46
CA LYS A 251 1.40 -4.26 13.57
C LYS A 251 0.18 -5.15 13.84
N ASP A 252 0.09 -6.34 13.24
CA ASP A 252 -0.97 -7.29 13.55
C ASP A 252 -0.99 -7.67 15.05
N PRO A 253 -2.17 -7.92 15.64
CA PRO A 253 -3.51 -7.94 15.01
C PRO A 253 -4.16 -6.56 14.86
N ASN A 254 -3.46 -5.47 15.21
CA ASN A 254 -4.00 -4.11 15.28
C ASN A 254 -3.26 -3.15 14.33
N PRO A 255 -3.29 -3.38 13.01
CA PRO A 255 -2.67 -2.47 12.06
C PRO A 255 -3.34 -1.09 12.08
N PRO A 256 -2.63 -0.04 11.65
CA PRO A 256 -3.21 1.28 11.55
C PRO A 256 -4.35 1.29 10.53
N LYS A 257 -5.43 2.02 10.85
CA LYS A 257 -6.58 2.16 9.96
C LYS A 257 -6.16 2.78 8.61
N PRO A 258 -6.79 2.39 7.49
CA PRO A 258 -7.94 1.49 7.37
C PRO A 258 -7.57 0.00 7.31
N PHE A 259 -6.28 -0.36 7.33
CA PHE A 259 -5.85 -1.75 7.21
C PHE A 259 -6.49 -2.63 8.30
N VAL A 260 -6.69 -3.90 7.97
CA VAL A 260 -7.38 -4.87 8.82
C VAL A 260 -6.41 -5.94 9.26
N GLY A 261 -6.55 -6.40 10.50
CA GLY A 261 -5.65 -7.41 11.07
C GLY A 261 -6.00 -8.83 10.66
N GLY A 262 -5.00 -9.71 10.69
CA GLY A 262 -5.15 -11.16 10.48
C GLY A 262 -4.27 -11.73 9.36
N SER A 263 -3.63 -10.88 8.57
CA SER A 263 -2.69 -11.25 7.51
C SER A 263 -1.47 -12.01 8.02
N LEU A 264 -1.03 -11.78 9.26
CA LEU A 264 0.08 -12.49 9.89
C LEU A 264 -0.24 -13.99 10.06
N GLN A 265 -1.49 -14.34 10.38
CA GLN A 265 -1.90 -15.75 10.44
C GLN A 265 -1.84 -16.42 9.07
N ALA A 266 -2.19 -15.69 7.99
CA ALA A 266 -2.07 -16.21 6.63
C ALA A 266 -0.59 -16.39 6.23
N LEU A 267 0.28 -15.47 6.65
CA LEU A 267 1.73 -15.62 6.49
C LEU A 267 2.28 -16.83 7.27
N ASP A 268 1.83 -17.05 8.50
CA ASP A 268 2.18 -18.24 9.30
C ASP A 268 1.72 -19.55 8.62
N ASN A 269 0.55 -19.55 7.99
CA ASN A 269 0.10 -20.68 7.18
C ASN A 269 1.03 -20.93 5.98
N ALA A 270 1.51 -19.87 5.31
CA ALA A 270 2.49 -19.99 4.23
C ALA A 270 3.74 -20.74 4.69
N PHE A 271 4.26 -20.38 5.87
CA PHE A 271 5.40 -21.06 6.49
C PHE A 271 5.08 -22.51 6.79
N LYS A 272 3.92 -22.80 7.38
CA LYS A 272 3.50 -24.17 7.67
C LYS A 272 3.41 -25.02 6.40
N TRP A 273 2.77 -24.52 5.34
CA TRP A 273 2.61 -25.23 4.06
C TRP A 273 3.94 -25.41 3.32
N ALA A 274 4.86 -24.46 3.47
CA ALA A 274 6.24 -24.58 3.00
C ALA A 274 7.07 -25.65 3.76
N GLY A 275 6.52 -26.25 4.82
CA GLY A 275 7.24 -27.17 5.69
C GLY A 275 8.26 -26.44 6.57
N ALA A 276 7.88 -25.29 7.15
CA ALA A 276 8.75 -24.49 7.99
C ALA A 276 9.42 -25.32 9.07
N LYS A 277 10.74 -25.11 9.14
CA LYS A 277 11.64 -25.87 9.99
C LYS A 277 11.48 -25.46 11.44
N ASN A 278 11.53 -26.42 12.34
CA ASN A 278 11.77 -26.11 13.75
C ASN A 278 13.20 -25.58 13.95
N VAL A 279 13.52 -25.13 15.18
CA VAL A 279 14.85 -24.57 15.51
C VAL A 279 15.98 -25.49 15.04
N GLN A 280 15.92 -26.78 15.39
CA GLN A 280 17.00 -27.72 15.10
C GLN A 280 17.15 -27.91 13.59
N GLN A 281 16.05 -28.08 12.88
CA GLN A 281 16.06 -28.21 11.43
C GLN A 281 16.62 -26.96 10.73
N ASN A 282 16.39 -25.76 11.27
CA ASN A 282 16.99 -24.52 10.76
C ASN A 282 18.51 -24.48 10.97
N ILE A 283 18.98 -24.88 12.15
CA ILE A 283 20.42 -25.01 12.45
C ILE A 283 21.07 -26.05 11.55
N ASP A 284 20.47 -27.23 11.42
CA ASP A 284 20.98 -28.32 10.58
C ASP A 284 21.04 -27.90 9.11
N TYR A 285 20.06 -27.11 8.65
CA TYR A 285 20.07 -26.58 7.28
C TYR A 285 21.25 -25.64 7.01
N ILE A 286 21.61 -24.80 7.99
CA ILE A 286 22.77 -23.91 7.85
C ILE A 286 24.05 -24.75 7.73
N TYR A 287 24.27 -25.68 8.67
CA TYR A 287 25.50 -26.49 8.68
C TYR A 287 25.61 -27.48 7.53
N ASN A 288 24.52 -28.09 7.10
CA ASN A 288 24.56 -29.14 6.09
C ASN A 288 24.40 -28.56 4.69
N THR A 289 23.41 -27.68 4.50
CA THR A 289 23.03 -27.21 3.16
C THR A 289 23.72 -25.91 2.80
N ARG A 290 23.63 -24.86 3.63
CA ARG A 290 24.25 -23.56 3.32
C ARG A 290 25.78 -23.64 3.27
N SER A 291 26.37 -24.43 4.15
CA SER A 291 27.80 -24.75 4.10
C SER A 291 28.21 -25.36 2.74
N SER A 292 27.43 -26.33 2.23
CA SER A 292 27.70 -26.94 0.92
C SER A 292 27.55 -25.94 -0.23
N ASP A 293 26.51 -25.12 -0.21
CA ASP A 293 26.28 -24.11 -1.25
C ASP A 293 27.37 -23.03 -1.25
N LEU A 294 27.78 -22.54 -0.07
CA LEU A 294 28.86 -21.58 0.05
C LEU A 294 30.20 -22.15 -0.44
N ALA A 295 30.48 -23.43 -0.15
CA ALA A 295 31.69 -24.11 -0.63
C ALA A 295 31.77 -24.19 -2.16
N LYS A 296 30.63 -24.35 -2.86
CA LYS A 296 30.60 -24.38 -4.34
C LYS A 296 31.06 -23.06 -4.97
N VAL A 297 30.81 -21.94 -4.29
CA VAL A 297 31.14 -20.59 -4.78
C VAL A 297 32.40 -20.01 -4.14
N THR A 298 32.96 -20.67 -3.12
CA THR A 298 34.14 -20.25 -2.37
C THR A 298 35.29 -21.22 -2.65
N THR A 299 35.92 -21.07 -3.82
CA THR A 299 37.04 -21.91 -4.27
C THR A 299 38.37 -21.14 -4.19
N SER A 300 39.49 -21.85 -4.07
CA SER A 300 40.83 -21.26 -3.84
C SER A 300 41.28 -20.25 -4.92
N ASN A 301 40.76 -20.39 -6.15
CA ASN A 301 41.01 -19.48 -7.27
C ASN A 301 39.71 -18.87 -7.84
N GLY A 302 38.62 -18.91 -7.06
CA GLY A 302 37.31 -18.41 -7.46
C GLY A 302 37.12 -16.91 -7.22
N PRO A 303 35.99 -16.34 -7.68
CA PRO A 303 35.63 -14.97 -7.36
C PRO A 303 35.49 -14.77 -5.84
N LEU A 304 35.76 -13.54 -5.38
CA LEU A 304 35.50 -13.15 -4.00
C LEU A 304 34.02 -13.38 -3.66
N SER A 305 33.75 -14.19 -2.63
CA SER A 305 32.40 -14.51 -2.19
C SER A 305 31.99 -13.61 -1.03
N PHE A 306 30.82 -13.01 -1.17
CA PHE A 306 30.19 -12.15 -0.16
C PHE A 306 28.81 -12.70 0.17
N VAL A 307 28.55 -12.96 1.45
CA VAL A 307 27.21 -13.33 1.90
C VAL A 307 26.46 -12.06 2.29
N GLY A 308 25.54 -11.64 1.42
CA GLY A 308 24.67 -10.50 1.66
C GLY A 308 23.48 -10.85 2.57
N GLU A 309 23.14 -9.87 3.42
CA GLU A 309 21.89 -9.73 4.19
C GLU A 309 21.36 -11.00 4.88
N TRP A 310 21.83 -11.22 6.13
CA TRP A 310 21.27 -12.22 7.04
C TRP A 310 20.76 -11.61 8.35
N THR A 311 19.81 -12.28 9.00
CA THR A 311 19.19 -11.87 10.28
C THR A 311 19.24 -13.03 11.28
N GLY A 312 19.17 -12.70 12.58
CA GLY A 312 19.02 -13.70 13.64
C GLY A 312 17.58 -14.19 13.78
N GLU A 313 16.64 -13.57 13.06
CA GLU A 313 15.23 -13.94 13.08
C GLU A 313 14.94 -15.20 12.26
N PHE A 314 14.05 -16.05 12.77
CA PHE A 314 13.53 -17.20 12.04
C PHE A 314 12.10 -17.52 12.50
N ALA A 315 11.28 -18.08 11.61
CA ALA A 315 9.85 -18.29 11.86
C ALA A 315 9.58 -19.38 12.93
N ASN A 316 9.68 -19.03 14.21
CA ASN A 316 9.34 -19.91 15.33
C ASN A 316 8.83 -19.12 16.55
N ASN A 317 7.50 -19.12 16.74
CA ASN A 317 6.79 -18.37 17.79
C ASN A 317 7.01 -18.88 19.23
N GLY A 318 7.96 -19.79 19.47
CA GLY A 318 8.30 -20.32 20.80
C GLY A 318 9.80 -20.50 21.06
N ALA A 319 10.66 -19.97 20.19
CA ALA A 319 12.11 -20.13 20.32
C ALA A 319 12.66 -19.40 21.57
N SER A 320 13.48 -20.10 22.33
CA SER A 320 14.18 -19.51 23.48
C SER A 320 15.31 -18.58 23.04
N LYS A 321 15.80 -17.72 23.93
CA LYS A 321 17.03 -16.95 23.69
C LYS A 321 18.20 -17.86 23.26
N GLN A 322 18.31 -19.04 23.87
CA GLN A 322 19.34 -20.00 23.52
C GLN A 322 19.19 -20.53 22.09
N ASP A 323 17.97 -20.70 21.60
CA ASP A 323 17.69 -21.11 20.23
C ASP A 323 18.13 -20.04 19.22
N TYR A 324 17.84 -18.77 19.50
CA TYR A 324 18.33 -17.66 18.68
C TYR A 324 19.86 -17.55 18.70
N GLN A 325 20.50 -17.75 19.85
CA GLN A 325 21.96 -17.80 19.96
C GLN A 325 22.54 -18.94 19.11
N ARG A 326 21.97 -20.14 19.20
CA ARG A 326 22.43 -21.31 18.43
C ARG A 326 22.24 -21.11 16.93
N PHE A 327 21.10 -20.55 16.52
CA PHE A 327 20.82 -20.23 15.12
C PHE A 327 21.76 -19.17 14.58
N ALA A 328 21.96 -18.07 15.29
CA ALA A 328 22.88 -17.02 14.87
C ALA A 328 24.34 -17.49 14.84
N LYS A 329 24.75 -18.32 15.80
CA LYS A 329 26.06 -18.97 15.81
C LYS A 329 26.27 -19.84 14.56
N ALA A 330 25.29 -20.65 14.18
CA ALA A 330 25.39 -21.47 12.97
C ALA A 330 25.60 -20.61 11.71
N GLN A 331 24.87 -19.49 11.60
CA GLN A 331 25.06 -18.54 10.50
C GLN A 331 26.46 -17.93 10.49
N LEU A 332 26.98 -17.49 11.64
CA LEU A 332 28.34 -16.98 11.74
C LEU A 332 29.39 -18.03 11.37
N ASP A 333 29.28 -19.25 11.91
CA ASP A 333 30.24 -20.34 11.69
C ASP A 333 30.29 -20.77 10.21
N VAL A 334 29.20 -20.59 9.47
CA VAL A 334 29.11 -20.90 8.03
C VAL A 334 29.45 -19.70 7.16
N TYR A 335 28.80 -18.56 7.36
CA TYR A 335 28.97 -17.36 6.51
C TYR A 335 30.32 -16.69 6.72
N GLY A 336 30.96 -16.86 7.88
CA GLY A 336 32.34 -16.45 8.13
C GLY A 336 33.37 -17.13 7.23
N ARG A 337 32.98 -18.15 6.46
CA ARG A 337 33.84 -18.84 5.49
C ARG A 337 33.89 -18.15 4.13
N ALA A 338 33.04 -17.15 3.89
CA ALA A 338 33.07 -16.36 2.66
C ALA A 338 34.42 -15.62 2.52
N THR A 339 34.99 -15.57 1.31
CA THR A 339 36.37 -15.08 1.10
C THR A 339 36.52 -13.57 1.20
N PHE A 340 35.45 -12.79 0.98
CA PHE A 340 35.45 -11.34 1.16
C PHE A 340 34.79 -10.89 2.45
N GLY A 341 33.77 -11.62 2.91
CA GLY A 341 33.08 -11.36 4.18
C GLY A 341 31.57 -11.49 4.06
N TRP A 342 30.87 -10.90 5.03
CA TRP A 342 29.42 -10.94 5.12
C TRP A 342 28.88 -9.63 5.69
N ALA A 343 27.59 -9.35 5.44
CA ALA A 343 26.87 -8.24 6.07
C ALA A 343 25.60 -8.73 6.78
N TYR A 344 25.39 -8.23 7.99
CA TYR A 344 24.13 -8.39 8.73
C TYR A 344 23.07 -7.42 8.21
N TRP A 345 21.80 -7.83 8.27
CA TRP A 345 20.67 -7.10 7.71
C TRP A 345 20.67 -5.59 8.00
N ALA A 346 20.72 -5.21 9.28
CA ALA A 346 20.76 -3.81 9.66
C ALA A 346 21.59 -3.60 10.92
N SER A 347 22.28 -2.45 10.98
CA SER A 347 22.95 -2.00 12.21
C SER A 347 21.95 -1.75 13.33
N LYS A 348 20.76 -1.22 13.02
CA LYS A 348 19.64 -0.96 13.94
C LYS A 348 18.30 -1.24 13.25
N CYS A 349 17.33 -1.79 13.99
CA CYS A 349 15.98 -2.11 13.52
C CYS A 349 14.99 -2.04 14.71
N GLU A 350 13.71 -1.74 14.46
CA GLU A 350 12.67 -1.84 15.52
C GLU A 350 12.45 -3.30 15.95
N GLN A 351 12.64 -4.24 15.04
CA GLN A 351 12.58 -5.67 15.31
C GLN A 351 13.94 -6.14 15.86
N ASN A 352 13.93 -6.59 17.12
CA ASN A 352 15.12 -6.90 17.91
C ASN A 352 16.14 -7.80 17.19
N HIS A 353 15.71 -8.93 16.64
CA HIS A 353 16.64 -9.88 15.99
C HIS A 353 17.11 -9.48 14.59
N TRP A 354 16.59 -8.38 14.05
CA TRP A 354 17.04 -7.77 12.79
C TRP A 354 18.05 -6.63 13.03
N SER A 355 18.25 -6.24 14.29
CA SER A 355 19.16 -5.19 14.73
C SER A 355 20.47 -5.81 15.23
N LEU A 356 21.56 -5.70 14.44
CA LEU A 356 22.87 -6.21 14.86
C LEU A 356 23.30 -5.61 16.20
N LYS A 357 23.06 -4.30 16.38
CA LYS A 357 23.35 -3.61 17.64
C LYS A 357 22.62 -4.25 18.81
N TRP A 358 21.32 -4.48 18.67
CA TRP A 358 20.52 -5.10 19.73
C TRP A 358 21.00 -6.53 20.02
N MET A 359 21.33 -7.30 18.98
CA MET A 359 21.81 -8.67 19.11
C MET A 359 23.14 -8.76 19.87
N ILE A 360 24.06 -7.82 19.65
CA ILE A 360 25.33 -7.75 20.39
C ILE A 360 25.08 -7.28 21.83
N GLU A 361 24.36 -6.17 22.01
CA GLU A 361 24.09 -5.59 23.34
C GLU A 361 23.33 -6.53 24.27
N ASN A 362 22.50 -7.41 23.71
CA ASN A 362 21.71 -8.38 24.48
C ASN A 362 22.33 -9.79 24.50
N ASN A 363 23.57 -9.95 24.04
CA ASN A 363 24.32 -11.21 24.04
C ASN A 363 23.67 -12.34 23.23
N TYR A 364 22.98 -12.02 22.15
CA TYR A 364 22.48 -13.00 21.18
C TYR A 364 23.54 -13.39 20.16
N ILE A 365 24.46 -12.47 19.84
CA ILE A 365 25.56 -12.65 18.90
C ILE A 365 26.85 -12.12 19.51
N LYS A 366 27.96 -12.81 19.28
CA LYS A 366 29.32 -12.33 19.52
C LYS A 366 30.11 -12.48 18.22
N LEU A 367 30.65 -11.38 17.71
CA LEU A 367 31.40 -11.33 16.46
C LEU A 367 32.87 -11.69 16.65
#